data_AF-A0A949Y8Q1-F1
#
_entry.id   AF-A0A949Y8Q1-F1
#
_cell.length_a   1.000
_cell.length_b   1.000
_cell.length_c   1.000
_cell.angle_alpha   90.00
_cell.angle_beta   90.00
_cell.angle_gamma   90.00
#
_symmetry.space_group_name_H-M   'P 1'
#
loop_
_entity.id
_entity.type
_entity.pdbx_description
1 polymer ?
#
loop_
_entity_poly.entity_id
_entity_poly.type
_entity_poly.pdbx_seq_one_letter_code
_entity_poly.pdbx_strand_id
1 'polypeptide(L)'
;MLFTIILSFLAGLFGGNAFPHFAKGITKEPYPTVFGSSPVINFVAGWLGFLIAGLFLLAAHVELYPRHALFSGAAGVFLAGLFHSWHGAWGN
;
A
#
# COMPACT_ATOMS: atom_id res chain seq x y z
N MET A 1 -5.35 -7.21 -19.95
CA MET A 1 -4.82 -8.27 -19.08
C MET A 1 -3.48 -7.89 -18.43
N LEU A 2 -2.35 -7.79 -19.15
CA LEU A 2 -1.05 -7.46 -18.54
C LEU A 2 -1.06 -6.10 -17.82
N PHE A 3 -1.65 -5.09 -18.44
CA PHE A 3 -1.82 -3.77 -17.83
C PHE A 3 -2.60 -3.84 -16.50
N THR A 4 -3.73 -4.57 -16.48
CA THR A 4 -4.52 -4.84 -15.27
C THR A 4 -3.71 -5.55 -14.19
N ILE A 5 -2.89 -6.53 -14.56
CA ILE A 5 -2.01 -7.26 -13.62
C ILE A 5 -1.02 -6.29 -12.99
N ILE A 6 -0.32 -5.48 -13.79
CA ILE A 6 0.69 -4.55 -13.30
C ILE A 6 0.06 -3.51 -12.38
N LEU A 7 -1.02 -2.86 -12.81
CA LEU A 7 -1.65 -1.80 -12.02
C LEU A 7 -2.33 -2.35 -10.77
N SER A 8 -2.99 -3.50 -10.83
CA SER A 8 -3.59 -4.10 -9.64
C SER A 8 -2.52 -4.57 -8.66
N PHE A 9 -1.39 -5.12 -9.13
CA PHE A 9 -0.23 -5.41 -8.30
C PHE A 9 0.31 -4.17 -7.60
N LEU A 10 0.52 -3.08 -8.35
CA LEU A 10 0.97 -1.80 -7.78
C LEU A 10 -0.05 -1.24 -6.79
N ALA A 11 -1.35 -1.33 -7.07
CA ALA A 11 -2.39 -0.94 -6.13
C ALA A 11 -2.28 -1.71 -4.82
N GLY A 12 -2.12 -3.03 -4.89
CA GLY A 12 -1.92 -3.88 -3.73
C GLY A 12 -0.66 -3.54 -2.95
N LEU A 13 0.46 -3.32 -3.65
CA LEU A 13 1.74 -2.99 -3.04
C LEU A 13 1.69 -1.63 -2.31
N PHE A 14 1.16 -0.59 -2.96
CA PHE A 14 1.02 0.73 -2.37
C PHE A 14 -0.01 0.74 -1.24
N GLY A 15 -1.14 0.04 -1.40
CA GLY A 15 -2.16 -0.08 -0.36
C GLY A 15 -1.64 -0.83 0.87
N GLY A 16 -0.93 -1.93 0.67
CA GLY A 16 -0.29 -2.68 1.75
C GLY A 16 0.80 -1.85 2.46
N ASN A 17 1.62 -1.11 1.71
CA ASN A 17 2.64 -0.23 2.28
C ASN A 17 2.04 0.97 3.02
N ALA A 18 0.90 1.49 2.55
CA ALA A 18 0.20 2.61 3.18
C ALA A 18 -0.37 2.26 4.56
N PHE A 19 -0.77 1.00 4.76
CA PHE A 19 -1.48 0.55 5.95
C PHE A 19 -0.75 0.84 7.28
N PRO A 20 0.52 0.43 7.50
CA PRO A 20 1.20 0.69 8.77
C PRO A 20 1.36 2.19 9.06
N HIS A 21 1.66 3.01 8.04
CA HIS A 21 1.73 4.47 8.20
C HIS A 21 0.39 5.06 8.62
N PHE A 22 -0.69 4.67 7.93
CA PHE A 22 -2.03 5.15 8.26
C PHE A 22 -2.43 4.72 9.68
N ALA A 23 -2.30 3.43 9.99
CA ALA A 23 -2.66 2.85 11.28
C ALA A 23 -1.92 3.54 12.42
N LYS A 24 -0.58 3.65 12.33
CA LYS A 24 0.25 4.30 13.34
C LYS A 24 -0.10 5.79 13.49
N GLY A 25 -0.36 6.48 12.37
CA GLY A 25 -0.78 7.86 12.38
C GLY A 25 -2.08 8.11 13.14
N ILE A 26 -3.14 7.33 12.86
CA ILE A 26 -4.45 7.49 13.51
C ILE A 26 -4.45 7.00 14.98
N THR A 27 -3.53 6.10 15.36
CA THR A 27 -3.34 5.65 16.74
C THR A 27 -2.38 6.53 17.55
N LYS A 28 -1.88 7.64 16.98
CA LYS A 28 -0.93 8.57 17.62
C LYS A 28 0.42 7.93 17.96
N GLU A 29 0.81 6.90 17.24
CA GLU A 29 2.11 6.24 17.39
C GLU A 29 3.08 6.70 16.30
N PRO A 30 4.32 7.03 16.64
CA PRO A 30 5.32 7.34 15.63
C PRO A 30 5.70 6.08 14.86
N TYR A 31 5.86 6.22 13.55
CA TYR A 31 6.41 5.19 12.69
C TYR A 31 7.35 5.82 11.66
N PRO A 32 8.51 5.22 11.35
CA PRO A 32 9.46 5.86 10.46
C PRO A 32 8.93 6.04 9.04
N THR A 33 9.13 7.23 8.47
CA THR A 33 8.86 7.53 7.06
C THR A 33 9.96 8.41 6.48
N VAL A 34 10.03 8.53 5.14
CA VAL A 34 10.98 9.43 4.45
C VAL A 34 10.80 10.90 4.85
N PHE A 35 9.60 11.29 5.29
CA PHE A 35 9.25 12.66 5.66
C PHE A 35 9.36 12.94 7.16
N GLY A 36 9.75 11.94 7.96
CA GLY A 36 9.82 12.02 9.43
C GLY A 36 8.91 10.99 10.13
N SER A 37 8.93 10.99 11.45
CA SER A 37 8.30 9.93 12.25
C SER A 37 7.08 10.37 13.07
N SER A 38 6.60 11.61 12.94
CA SER A 38 5.46 12.08 13.74
C SER A 38 4.15 11.37 13.34
N PRO A 39 3.16 11.23 14.26
CA PRO A 39 1.90 10.60 13.91
C PRO A 39 1.13 11.31 12.78
N VAL A 40 1.19 12.65 12.72
CA VAL A 40 0.54 13.42 11.63
C VAL A 40 1.20 13.13 10.29
N ILE A 41 2.54 13.08 10.24
CA ILE A 41 3.27 12.73 9.02
C ILE A 41 2.91 11.31 8.56
N ASN A 42 2.82 10.37 9.50
CA ASN A 42 2.41 8.99 9.22
C ASN A 42 0.99 8.89 8.67
N PHE A 43 0.04 9.60 9.28
CA PHE A 43 -1.34 9.65 8.79
C PHE A 43 -1.40 10.16 7.35
N VAL A 44 -0.75 11.30 7.07
CA VAL A 44 -0.74 11.89 5.73
C VAL A 44 -0.05 10.97 4.72
N ALA A 45 1.08 10.36 5.08
CA ALA A 45 1.80 9.42 4.22
C ALA A 45 0.96 8.18 3.88
N GLY A 46 0.31 7.58 4.88
CA GLY A 46 -0.59 6.44 4.67
C GLY A 46 -1.82 6.81 3.84
N TRP A 47 -2.44 7.98 4.11
CA TRP A 47 -3.57 8.46 3.33
C TRP A 47 -3.22 8.70 1.85
N LEU A 48 -2.08 9.35 1.57
CA LEU A 48 -1.59 9.53 0.21
C LEU A 48 -1.27 8.20 -0.48
N GLY A 49 -0.71 7.23 0.25
CA GLY A 49 -0.48 5.89 -0.27
C GLY A 49 -1.77 5.17 -0.67
N PHE A 50 -2.84 5.29 0.11
CA PHE A 50 -4.15 4.76 -0.28
C PHE A 50 -4.75 5.50 -1.48
N LEU A 51 -4.56 6.82 -1.59
CA LEU A 51 -5.00 7.58 -2.76
C LEU A 51 -4.31 7.07 -4.03
N ILE A 52 -2.98 6.85 -3.99
CA ILE A 52 -2.22 6.28 -5.10
C ILE A 52 -2.71 4.88 -5.45
N ALA A 53 -2.95 4.03 -4.45
CA ALA A 53 -3.51 2.69 -4.67
C ALA A 53 -4.89 2.74 -5.36
N GLY A 54 -5.76 3.67 -4.94
CA GLY A 54 -7.06 3.91 -5.57
C GLY A 54 -6.95 4.36 -7.02
N LEU A 55 -6.00 5.25 -7.33
CA LEU A 55 -5.73 5.68 -8.71
C LEU A 55 -5.26 4.53 -9.60
N PHE A 56 -4.43 3.62 -9.08
CA PHE A 56 -4.05 2.42 -9.82
C PHE A 56 -5.23 1.48 -10.07
N LEU A 57 -6.11 1.26 -9.09
CA LEU A 57 -7.32 0.46 -9.29
C LEU A 57 -8.26 1.07 -10.32
N LEU A 58 -8.46 2.40 -10.26
CA LEU A 58 -9.29 3.13 -11.22
C LEU A 58 -8.77 2.96 -12.66
N ALA A 59 -7.45 2.97 -12.84
CA ALA A 59 -6.81 2.79 -14.15
C ALA A 59 -6.69 1.32 -14.57
N ALA A 60 -6.81 0.34 -13.67
CA ALA A 60 -6.52 -1.06 -13.97
C ALA A 60 -7.58 -1.77 -14.84
N HIS A 61 -8.77 -1.17 -15.03
CA HIS A 61 -9.92 -1.80 -15.69
C HIS A 61 -10.26 -3.17 -15.08
N VAL A 62 -10.43 -3.17 -13.76
CA VAL A 62 -10.62 -4.37 -12.92
C VAL A 62 -11.81 -5.20 -13.38
N GLU A 63 -12.87 -4.54 -13.84
CA GLU A 63 -14.10 -5.13 -14.37
C GLU A 63 -13.88 -6.04 -15.59
N LEU A 64 -12.86 -5.77 -16.40
CA LEU A 64 -12.56 -6.56 -17.60
C LEU A 64 -11.77 -7.84 -17.27
N TYR A 65 -10.98 -7.85 -16.19
CA TYR A 65 -10.14 -8.98 -15.80
C TYR A 65 -10.12 -9.20 -14.27
N PRO A 66 -11.27 -9.46 -13.63
CA PRO A 66 -11.40 -9.42 -12.17
C PRO A 66 -10.53 -10.43 -11.42
N ARG A 67 -10.36 -11.65 -11.98
CA ARG A 67 -9.49 -12.67 -11.38
C ARG A 67 -8.01 -12.25 -11.40
N HIS A 68 -7.56 -11.69 -12.52
CA HIS A 68 -6.18 -11.23 -12.66
C HIS A 68 -5.90 -10.07 -11.71
N ALA A 69 -6.82 -9.11 -11.61
CA ALA A 69 -6.73 -8.00 -10.69
C ALA A 69 -6.68 -8.48 -9.22
N LEU A 70 -7.56 -9.42 -8.85
CA LEU A 70 -7.60 -9.98 -7.50
C LEU A 70 -6.27 -10.65 -7.12
N PHE A 71 -5.78 -11.59 -7.92
CA PHE A 71 -4.56 -12.34 -7.57
C PHE A 71 -3.31 -11.46 -7.59
N SER A 72 -3.19 -10.56 -8.56
CA SER A 72 -2.04 -9.64 -8.62
C SER A 72 -2.06 -8.59 -7.51
N GLY A 73 -3.23 -8.02 -7.20
CA GLY A 73 -3.38 -7.11 -6.06
C GLY A 73 -3.12 -7.80 -4.72
N ALA A 74 -3.64 -9.01 -4.52
CA ALA A 74 -3.35 -9.80 -3.33
C ALA A 74 -1.85 -10.11 -3.19
N ALA A 75 -1.16 -10.41 -4.30
CA ALA A 75 0.30 -10.59 -4.29
C ALA A 75 1.04 -9.31 -3.90
N GLY A 76 0.61 -8.14 -4.39
CA GLY A 76 1.17 -6.85 -4.01
C GLY A 76 1.03 -6.57 -2.51
N VAL A 77 -0.19 -6.77 -1.96
CA VAL A 77 -0.44 -6.63 -0.51
C VAL A 77 0.43 -7.60 0.30
N PHE A 78 0.52 -8.85 -0.15
CA PHE A 78 1.32 -9.87 0.52
C PHE A 78 2.81 -9.49 0.59
N LEU A 79 3.39 -8.98 -0.50
CA LEU A 79 4.79 -8.55 -0.51
C LEU A 79 5.04 -7.33 0.40
N ALA A 80 4.12 -6.35 0.41
CA ALA A 80 4.22 -5.22 1.34
C ALA A 80 4.11 -5.69 2.81
N GLY A 81 3.18 -6.60 3.08
CA GLY A 81 3.02 -7.22 4.39
C GLY A 81 4.28 -7.98 4.82
N LEU A 82 4.86 -8.79 3.94
CA LEU A 82 6.12 -9.50 4.19
C LEU A 82 7.24 -8.52 4.52
N PHE A 83 7.41 -7.46 3.72
CA PHE A 83 8.41 -6.42 3.96
C PHE A 83 8.28 -5.83 5.36
N HIS A 84 7.08 -5.42 5.75
CA HIS A 84 6.83 -4.84 7.08
C HIS A 84 6.93 -5.86 8.22
N SER A 85 6.60 -7.13 7.99
CA SER A 85 6.69 -8.19 9.01
C SER A 85 8.10 -8.73 9.22
N TRP A 86 8.97 -8.64 8.21
CA TRP A 86 10.35 -9.12 8.28
C TRP A 86 11.33 -8.00 8.64
N HIS A 87 11.47 -7.01 7.77
CA HIS A 87 12.48 -5.96 7.92
C HIS A 87 11.92 -4.69 8.59
N GLY A 88 10.61 -4.49 8.55
CA GLY A 88 9.98 -3.25 8.98
C GLY A 88 10.35 -2.07 8.06
N ALA A 89 9.72 -0.91 8.26
CA ALA A 89 10.16 0.30 7.55
C ALA A 89 11.58 0.69 7.95
N TRP A 90 11.96 0.47 9.21
CA TRP A 90 13.32 0.52 9.75
C TRP A 90 13.39 -0.51 10.88
N GLY A 91 14.33 -1.44 10.78
CA GLY A 91 14.40 -2.64 11.60
C GLY A 91 14.59 -2.38 13.10
N ASN A 92 14.02 -3.30 13.90
CA ASN A 92 14.65 -3.74 15.13
C ASN A 92 15.48 -4.99 14.80
#